data_AF-A0A4Q0J4U2-F1
#
_entry.id   AF-A0A4Q0J4U2-F1
#
_cell.length_a   1.000
_cell.length_b   1.000
_cell.length_c   1.000
_cell.angle_alpha   90.00
_cell.angle_beta   90.00
_cell.angle_gamma   90.00
#
_symmetry.space_group_name_H-M   'P 1'
#
loop_
_entity.id
_entity.type
_entity.pdbx_description
1 polymer ?
#
loop_
_entity_poly.entity_id
_entity_poly.type
_entity_poly.pdbx_seq_one_letter_code
_entity_poly.pdbx_strand_id
1 'polypeptide(L)'
;MAQEEQEGVYSKVNEPTVHFKLITDRIIREINNPEINQTLIRISGYDLQIDYNLQYLKSVEDIEAACNGIAQLFREDIMRVLLERNKQSE
;
A
#
# COMPACT_ATOMS: atom_id res chain seq x y z
N MET A 1 -10.09 11.33 -46.82
CA MET A 1 -11.07 11.60 -45.74
C MET A 1 -10.38 11.23 -44.44
N ALA A 2 -9.77 12.21 -43.77
CA ALA A 2 -9.09 11.98 -42.48
C ALA A 2 -10.15 12.05 -41.38
N GLN A 3 -10.23 11.00 -40.56
CA GLN A 3 -11.02 10.99 -39.33
C GLN A 3 -10.23 11.78 -38.29
N GLU A 4 -10.71 12.96 -37.94
CA GLU A 4 -10.21 13.72 -36.80
C GLU A 4 -10.69 13.01 -35.52
N GLU A 5 -9.74 12.46 -34.77
CA GLU A 5 -9.96 11.98 -33.40
C GLU A 5 -10.34 13.19 -32.54
N GLN A 6 -11.59 13.25 -32.11
CA GLN A 6 -12.00 14.22 -31.11
C GLN A 6 -11.36 13.84 -29.77
N GLU A 7 -10.24 14.49 -29.43
CA GLU A 7 -9.69 14.46 -28.07
C GLU A 7 -10.76 14.95 -27.11
N GLY A 8 -11.25 14.04 -26.26
CA GLY A 8 -12.22 14.35 -25.22
C GLY A 8 -11.64 15.44 -24.32
N VAL A 9 -12.39 16.55 -24.18
CA VAL A 9 -12.06 17.62 -23.23
C VAL A 9 -12.16 17.04 -21.82
N TYR A 10 -11.04 16.57 -21.27
CA TYR A 10 -10.96 16.27 -19.85
C TYR A 10 -11.14 17.59 -19.09
N SER A 11 -12.32 17.78 -18.50
CA SER A 11 -12.55 18.86 -17.54
C SER A 11 -11.45 18.81 -16.49
N LYS A 12 -10.67 19.88 -16.33
CA LYS A 12 -9.73 20.03 -15.22
C LYS A 12 -10.52 19.93 -13.92
N VAL A 13 -10.47 18.75 -13.30
CA VAL A 13 -11.01 18.55 -11.96
C VAL A 13 -10.12 19.37 -11.03
N ASN A 14 -10.70 20.32 -10.29
CA ASN A 14 -9.98 21.03 -9.25
C ASN A 14 -9.78 20.07 -8.07
N GLU A 15 -8.61 19.43 -8.02
CA GLU A 15 -8.23 18.56 -6.91
C GLU A 15 -7.81 19.38 -5.68
N PRO A 16 -8.26 19.00 -4.47
CA PRO A 16 -7.85 19.67 -3.24
C PRO A 16 -6.38 19.37 -2.91
N THR A 17 -5.65 20.39 -2.43
CA THR A 17 -4.29 20.20 -1.88
C THR A 17 -4.36 19.95 -0.37
N VAL A 18 -3.71 18.89 0.10
CA VAL A 18 -3.55 18.56 1.52
C VAL A 18 -2.10 18.82 1.94
N HIS A 19 -1.90 19.43 3.10
CA HIS A 19 -0.58 19.74 3.64
C HIS A 19 -0.33 18.94 4.92
N PHE A 20 0.87 18.37 5.02
CA PHE A 20 1.30 17.57 6.17
C PHE A 20 2.58 18.16 6.75
N LYS A 21 2.73 18.06 8.08
CA LYS A 21 4.01 18.25 8.75
C LYS A 21 4.89 17.04 8.48
N LEU A 22 6.05 17.30 7.86
CA LEU A 22 7.01 16.27 7.42
C LEU A 22 7.36 15.21 8.48
N ILE A 23 7.38 15.58 9.76
CA ILE A 23 7.84 14.73 10.85
C ILE A 23 6.66 14.15 11.65
N THR A 24 5.79 15.02 12.16
CA THR A 24 4.75 14.60 13.12
C THR A 24 3.57 13.89 12.48
N ASP A 25 3.30 14.16 11.21
CA ASP A 25 2.13 13.60 10.52
C ASP A 25 2.51 12.34 9.73
N ARG A 26 3.81 12.02 9.64
CA ARG A 26 4.30 10.83 8.95
C ARG A 26 4.03 9.59 9.79
N ILE A 27 3.16 8.72 9.30
CA ILE A 27 2.93 7.39 9.84
C ILE A 27 4.13 6.52 9.49
N ILE A 28 4.64 5.78 10.48
CA ILE A 28 5.68 4.77 10.31
C ILE A 28 5.20 3.48 10.98
N ARG A 29 5.33 2.36 10.25
CA ARG A 29 5.11 0.99 10.71
C ARG A 29 6.28 0.14 10.25
N GLU A 30 6.85 -0.63 11.17
CA GLU A 30 8.06 -1.40 10.91
C GLU A 30 7.91 -2.84 11.38
N ILE A 31 8.44 -3.76 10.59
CA ILE A 31 8.67 -5.14 10.98
C ILE A 31 10.18 -5.28 11.20
N ASN A 32 10.55 -5.53 12.46
CA ASN A 32 11.94 -5.63 12.88
C ASN A 32 12.28 -7.09 13.16
N ASN A 33 13.47 -7.53 12.73
CA ASN A 33 14.04 -8.79 13.18
C ASN A 33 14.79 -8.53 14.50
N PRO A 34 14.34 -9.11 15.62
CA PRO A 34 14.94 -8.87 16.94
C PRO A 34 16.34 -9.48 17.09
N GLU A 35 16.67 -10.53 16.33
CA GLU A 35 17.95 -11.24 16.45
C GLU A 35 19.11 -10.44 15.83
N ILE A 36 18.87 -9.81 14.68
CA ILE A 36 19.88 -9.02 13.96
C ILE A 36 19.73 -7.51 14.19
N ASN A 37 18.69 -7.08 14.93
CA ASN A 37 18.36 -5.69 15.19
C ASN A 37 18.27 -4.84 13.91
N GLN A 38 17.60 -5.37 12.88
CA GLN A 38 17.40 -4.70 11.59
C GLN A 38 15.92 -4.67 11.22
N THR A 39 15.52 -3.58 10.55
CA THR A 39 14.19 -3.46 9.95
C THR A 39 14.15 -4.27 8.66
N LEU A 40 13.20 -5.21 8.58
CA LEU A 40 12.95 -6.00 7.38
C LEU A 40 12.03 -5.26 6.41
N ILE A 41 10.99 -4.61 6.95
CA ILE A 41 9.97 -3.91 6.18
C ILE A 41 9.62 -2.62 6.91
N ARG A 42 9.58 -1.50 6.17
CA ARG A 42 9.09 -0.20 6.67
C ARG A 42 7.98 0.30 5.74
N ILE A 43 6.79 0.50 6.31
CA ILE A 43 5.68 1.19 5.66
C ILE A 43 5.63 2.60 6.23
N SER A 44 5.76 3.61 5.38
CA SER A 44 5.69 5.00 5.82
C SER A 44 5.00 5.90 4.81
N GLY A 45 4.21 6.83 5.29
CA GLY A 45 3.46 7.77 4.45
C GLY A 45 2.77 8.83 5.30
N TYR A 46 2.13 9.80 4.64
CA TYR A 46 1.31 10.82 5.32
C TYR A 46 -0.17 10.46 5.33
N ASP A 47 -0.55 9.51 4.48
CA ASP A 47 -1.89 8.97 4.40
C ASP A 47 -1.81 7.44 4.29
N LEU A 48 -2.61 6.76 5.09
CA LEU A 48 -2.83 5.33 5.04
C LEU A 48 -4.27 5.11 5.48
N GLN A 49 -5.16 5.00 4.50
CA GLN A 49 -6.56 4.70 4.75
C GLN A 49 -6.75 3.19 4.87
N ILE A 50 -7.38 2.76 5.96
CA ILE A 50 -7.81 1.37 6.15
C ILE A 50 -9.30 1.41 6.49
N ASP A 51 -10.11 0.88 5.58
CA ASP A 51 -11.55 0.79 5.77
C ASP A 51 -11.92 -0.60 6.29
N TYR A 52 -12.52 -0.64 7.48
CA TYR A 52 -12.95 -1.89 8.10
C TYR A 52 -14.42 -2.16 7.80
N ASN A 53 -14.70 -3.31 7.21
CA ASN A 53 -16.07 -3.76 7.01
C ASN A 53 -16.61 -4.42 8.29
N LEU A 54 -16.99 -3.59 9.27
CA LEU A 54 -17.48 -4.04 10.59
C LEU A 54 -18.83 -4.78 10.51
N GLN A 55 -19.51 -4.74 9.36
CA GLN A 55 -20.67 -5.59 9.12
C GLN A 55 -20.28 -7.07 9.09
N TYR A 56 -19.04 -7.42 8.75
CA TYR A 56 -18.57 -8.81 8.59
C TYR A 56 -17.42 -9.18 9.52
N LEU A 57 -16.70 -8.23 10.11
CA LEU A 57 -15.69 -8.50 11.14
C LEU A 57 -16.36 -8.61 12.51
N LYS A 58 -16.89 -9.79 12.87
CA LYS A 58 -17.70 -9.97 14.08
C LYS A 58 -17.09 -10.92 15.12
N SER A 59 -16.21 -11.81 14.71
CA SER A 59 -15.59 -12.78 15.61
C SER A 59 -14.07 -12.74 15.56
N VAL A 60 -13.44 -13.46 16.50
CA VAL A 60 -11.97 -13.64 16.50
C VAL A 60 -11.54 -14.36 15.22
N GLU A 61 -12.31 -15.35 14.78
CA GLU A 61 -12.05 -16.10 13.55
C GLU A 61 -12.10 -15.21 12.31
N ASP A 62 -13.05 -14.28 12.23
CA ASP A 62 -13.12 -13.30 11.12
C ASP A 62 -11.87 -12.40 11.11
N ILE A 63 -11.41 -11.97 12.28
CA ILE A 63 -10.22 -11.12 12.44
C ILE A 63 -8.96 -11.90 12.04
N GLU A 64 -8.82 -13.14 12.51
CA GLU A 64 -7.68 -14.00 12.14
C GLU A 64 -7.65 -14.29 10.65
N ALA A 65 -8.81 -14.56 10.03
CA ALA A 65 -8.92 -14.73 8.59
C ALA A 65 -8.50 -13.46 7.83
N ALA A 66 -8.93 -12.28 8.28
CA ALA A 66 -8.52 -11.00 7.69
C ALA A 66 -7.01 -10.75 7.84
N CYS A 67 -6.45 -11.02 9.02
CA CYS A 67 -5.00 -10.93 9.27
C CYS A 67 -4.21 -11.87 8.35
N ASN A 68 -4.67 -13.11 8.16
CA ASN A 68 -4.06 -14.06 7.24
C ASN A 68 -4.11 -13.57 5.80
N GLY A 69 -5.23 -12.97 5.38
CA GLY A 69 -5.36 -12.35 4.06
C GLY A 69 -4.35 -11.22 3.85
N ILE A 70 -4.19 -10.33 4.84
CA ILE A 70 -3.19 -9.25 4.81
C ILE A 70 -1.77 -9.84 4.73
N ALA A 71 -1.45 -10.85 5.54
CA ALA A 71 -0.15 -11.51 5.53
C ALA A 71 0.17 -12.14 4.17
N GLN A 72 -0.82 -12.79 3.54
CA GLN A 72 -0.66 -13.39 2.23
C GLN A 72 -0.43 -12.34 1.13
N LEU A 73 -1.16 -11.23 1.15
CA LEU A 73 -0.97 -10.12 0.22
C LEU A 73 0.46 -9.57 0.30
N PHE A 74 0.96 -9.30 1.51
CA PHE A 74 2.34 -8.83 1.68
C PHE A 74 3.37 -9.89 1.28
N ARG A 75 3.10 -11.18 1.55
CA ARG A 75 3.98 -12.26 1.11
C ARG A 75 4.15 -12.27 -0.40
N GLU A 76 3.05 -12.20 -1.15
CA GLU A 76 3.07 -12.17 -2.62
C GLU A 76 3.83 -10.95 -3.14
N ASP A 77 3.61 -9.78 -2.53
CA ASP A 77 4.29 -8.54 -2.88
C ASP A 77 5.81 -8.64 -2.68
N ILE A 78 6.25 -9.10 -1.50
CA ILE A 78 7.68 -9.30 -1.18
C ILE A 78 8.32 -10.29 -2.15
N MET A 79 7.65 -11.42 -2.42
CA MET A 79 8.17 -12.42 -3.36
C MET A 79 8.33 -11.83 -4.76
N ARG A 80 7.37 -11.03 -5.22
CA ARG A 80 7.47 -10.33 -6.51
C ARG A 80 8.71 -9.44 -6.58
N VAL A 81 8.92 -8.59 -5.57
CA VAL A 81 10.10 -7.69 -5.49
C VAL A 81 11.41 -8.49 -5.49
N LEU A 82 11.49 -9.58 -4.74
CA LEU A 82 12.69 -10.42 -4.70
C LEU A 82 12.99 -11.09 -6.05
N LEU A 83 11.95 -11.58 -6.73
CA LEU A 83 12.10 -12.19 -8.06
C LEU A 83 12.54 -11.15 -9.10
N GLU A 84 11.99 -9.94 -9.07
CA GLU A 84 12.39 -8.84 -9.95
C GLU A 84 13.85 -8.44 -9.74
N ARG A 85 14.28 -8.33 -8.48
CA ARG A 85 15.68 -8.02 -8.14
C ARG A 85 16.64 -9.09 -8.65
N ASN A 86 16.30 -10.36 -8.51
CA ASN A 86 17.15 -11.46 -8.95
C ASN A 86 17.31 -11.49 -10.48
N LYS A 87 16.25 -11.17 -11.23
CA LYS A 87 16.32 -11.04 -12.70
C LYS A 87 17.20 -9.90 -13.18
N GLN A 88 17.33 -8.82 -12.40
CA GLN A 88 18.21 -7.69 -12.73
C GLN A 88 19.68 -7.96 -12.39
N SER A 89 19.95 -9.04 -11.64
CA SER A 89 21.29 -9.41 -11.19
C SER A 89 21.95 -10.48 -12.09
N GLU A 90 21.23 -10.97 -13.10
CA GLU A 90 21.71 -11.84 -14.20
C GLU A 90 21.98 -11.01 -15.47
#